data_AF-A0A0K9NKT0-F1
#
_entry.id   AF-A0A0K9NKT0-F1
#
_cell.length_a   1.000
_cell.length_b   1.000
_cell.length_c   1.000
_cell.angle_alpha   90.00
_cell.angle_beta   90.00
_cell.angle_gamma   90.00
#
_symmetry.space_group_name_H-M   'P 1'
#
loop_
_entity.id
_entity.type
_entity.pdbx_description
1 polymer ?
#
loop_
_entity_poly.entity_id
_entity_poly.type
_entity_poly.pdbx_seq_one_letter_code
_entity_poly.pdbx_strand_id
1 'polypeptide(L)'
;MAMEPQEISNGDSAAVPSEPTRLEASMGSVTAKIASARLIRLTESMKLEHQLMRVPLEHLKKTMRANHRSIEKEVSVVLSTVKELSKESVDSSTSDAVQKLNSLVSRLQGLKRKLEEGNLTESLQVQRFKRILVDYLLRLSCYDTATKLAETSNIQELVDIDVFLDAKNVIDGLKNKQVGPALTWCLENRSRLKKTKANLCKSTGAICEVA
;
A
#
# COMPACT_ATOMS: atom_id res chain seq x y z
N MET A 1 27.19 -36.53 -80.46
CA MET A 1 25.99 -35.71 -80.17
C MET A 1 26.39 -34.71 -79.11
N ALA A 2 26.19 -33.42 -79.38
CA ALA A 2 26.51 -32.34 -78.46
C ALA A 2 25.21 -31.80 -77.85
N MET A 3 25.26 -31.41 -76.57
CA MET A 3 24.46 -30.32 -76.00
C MET A 3 25.21 -29.81 -74.77
N GLU A 4 25.73 -28.59 -74.89
CA GLU A 4 26.34 -27.82 -73.80
C GLU A 4 25.29 -26.91 -73.13
N PRO A 5 25.60 -26.26 -72.00
CA PRO A 5 24.62 -25.88 -70.98
C PRO A 5 24.11 -24.43 -71.09
N GLN A 6 23.20 -24.06 -70.19
CA GLN A 6 22.86 -22.67 -69.89
C GLN A 6 23.00 -22.36 -68.39
N GLU A 7 23.90 -21.43 -68.06
CA GLU A 7 23.71 -20.44 -66.99
C GLU A 7 22.56 -19.49 -67.43
N ILE A 8 21.89 -18.64 -66.65
CA ILE A 8 22.23 -17.74 -65.51
C ILE A 8 20.88 -17.47 -64.75
N SER A 9 20.72 -16.70 -63.66
CA SER A 9 21.54 -15.73 -62.92
C SER A 9 21.14 -15.71 -61.43
N ASN A 10 21.87 -14.95 -60.60
CA ASN A 10 21.42 -14.48 -59.29
C ASN A 10 20.62 -13.17 -59.37
N GLY A 11 19.74 -12.96 -58.38
CA GLY A 11 19.29 -11.64 -57.92
C GLY A 11 17.87 -11.21 -58.33
N ASP A 12 16.91 -11.28 -57.40
CA ASP A 12 16.38 -10.03 -56.83
C ASP A 12 15.66 -10.24 -55.48
N SER A 13 15.77 -9.26 -54.58
CA SER A 13 15.14 -9.29 -53.26
C SER A 13 13.77 -8.60 -53.28
N ALA A 14 12.71 -9.35 -53.57
CA ALA A 14 11.34 -8.87 -53.38
C ALA A 14 10.84 -9.19 -51.96
N ALA A 15 10.83 -8.19 -51.08
CA ALA A 15 10.22 -8.30 -49.76
C ALA A 15 8.70 -8.49 -49.90
N VAL A 16 8.21 -9.71 -49.64
CA VAL A 16 6.77 -9.99 -49.55
C VAL A 16 6.23 -9.30 -48.29
N PRO A 17 5.24 -8.39 -48.39
CA PRO A 17 4.57 -7.86 -47.21
C PRO A 17 3.73 -8.98 -46.59
N SER A 18 4.21 -9.58 -45.51
CA SER A 18 3.44 -10.53 -44.73
C SER A 18 2.25 -9.80 -44.08
N GLU A 19 1.04 -10.00 -44.62
CA GLU A 19 -0.17 -9.46 -44.01
C GLU A 19 -0.28 -9.88 -42.53
N PRO A 20 -0.70 -8.97 -41.62
CA PRO A 20 -0.86 -9.30 -40.22
C PRO A 20 -1.98 -10.31 -40.05
N THR A 21 -1.60 -11.59 -39.89
CA THR A 21 -2.53 -12.71 -39.76
C THR A 21 -3.53 -12.42 -38.64
N ARG A 22 -4.83 -12.66 -38.91
CA ARG A 22 -6.02 -12.34 -38.09
C ARG A 22 -5.95 -12.69 -36.59
N LEU A 23 -5.00 -13.54 -36.19
CA LEU A 23 -4.68 -13.91 -34.80
C LEU A 23 -3.99 -12.78 -34.02
N GLU A 24 -3.07 -12.02 -34.64
CA GLU A 24 -2.36 -10.89 -34.02
C GLU A 24 -3.32 -9.76 -33.62
N ALA A 25 -4.22 -9.38 -34.53
CA ALA A 25 -5.27 -8.38 -34.27
C ALA A 25 -6.23 -8.82 -33.13
N SER A 26 -6.49 -10.14 -33.03
CA SER A 26 -7.29 -10.70 -31.94
C SER A 26 -6.58 -10.60 -30.59
N MET A 27 -5.28 -10.96 -30.52
CA MET A 27 -4.47 -10.75 -29.31
C MET A 27 -4.35 -9.28 -28.91
N GLY A 28 -4.21 -8.36 -29.88
CA GLY A 28 -4.23 -6.92 -29.62
C GLY A 28 -5.55 -6.44 -28.99
N SER A 29 -6.69 -6.91 -29.50
CA SER A 29 -8.00 -6.59 -28.91
C SER A 29 -8.18 -7.16 -27.51
N VAL A 30 -7.71 -8.40 -27.28
CA VAL A 30 -7.80 -9.07 -25.96
C VAL A 30 -6.88 -8.39 -24.93
N THR A 31 -5.64 -8.08 -25.29
CA THR A 31 -4.69 -7.38 -24.40
C THR A 31 -5.15 -5.96 -24.07
N ALA A 32 -5.70 -5.21 -25.04
CA ALA A 32 -6.30 -3.89 -24.80
C ALA A 32 -7.52 -3.95 -23.86
N LYS A 33 -8.42 -4.94 -24.04
CA LYS A 33 -9.56 -5.16 -23.13
C LYS A 33 -9.11 -5.54 -21.72
N ILE A 34 -8.09 -6.40 -21.58
CA ILE A 34 -7.50 -6.75 -20.29
C ILE A 34 -6.82 -5.53 -19.63
N ALA A 35 -6.12 -4.70 -20.39
CA ALA A 35 -5.50 -3.47 -19.88
C ALA A 35 -6.56 -2.47 -19.38
N SER A 36 -7.64 -2.26 -20.15
CA SER A 36 -8.77 -1.41 -19.75
C SER A 36 -9.48 -1.95 -18.49
N ALA A 37 -9.77 -3.25 -18.43
CA ALA A 37 -10.36 -3.88 -17.25
C ALA A 37 -9.43 -3.82 -16.01
N ARG A 38 -8.11 -3.90 -16.20
CA ARG A 38 -7.12 -3.65 -15.13
C ARG A 38 -7.15 -2.21 -14.68
N LEU A 39 -7.20 -1.23 -15.58
CA LEU A 39 -7.26 0.19 -15.24
C LEU A 39 -8.53 0.53 -14.45
N ILE A 40 -9.68 -0.05 -14.83
CA ILE A 40 -10.95 0.10 -14.10
C ILE A 40 -10.83 -0.53 -12.70
N ARG A 41 -10.32 -1.77 -12.58
CA ARG A 41 -10.10 -2.43 -11.28
C ARG A 41 -9.12 -1.69 -10.38
N LEU A 42 -8.04 -1.13 -10.93
CA LEU A 42 -7.09 -0.28 -10.20
C LEU A 42 -7.79 1.01 -9.73
N THR A 43 -8.62 1.62 -10.58
CA THR A 43 -9.40 2.81 -10.21
C THR A 43 -10.44 2.50 -9.11
N GLU A 44 -11.02 1.31 -9.11
CA GLU A 44 -11.93 0.83 -8.06
C GLU A 44 -11.19 0.47 -6.77
N SER A 45 -10.01 -0.16 -6.83
CA SER A 45 -9.17 -0.38 -5.65
C SER A 45 -8.75 0.96 -5.05
N MET A 46 -8.25 1.90 -5.85
CA MET A 46 -7.89 3.26 -5.41
C MET A 46 -9.04 3.98 -4.70
N LYS A 47 -10.30 3.78 -5.12
CA LYS A 47 -11.48 4.34 -4.43
C LYS A 47 -11.70 3.71 -3.06
N LEU A 48 -11.61 2.39 -2.95
CA LEU A 48 -11.74 1.66 -1.68
C LEU A 48 -10.55 1.95 -0.75
N GLU A 49 -9.34 1.97 -1.27
CA GLU A 49 -8.09 2.25 -0.56
C GLU A 49 -8.04 3.70 -0.07
N HIS A 50 -8.54 4.67 -0.85
CA HIS A 50 -8.74 6.04 -0.37
C HIS A 50 -9.72 6.10 0.82
N GLN A 51 -10.82 5.32 0.81
CA GLN A 51 -11.72 5.25 1.96
C GLN A 51 -11.02 4.63 3.18
N LEU A 52 -10.26 3.54 2.98
CA LEU A 52 -9.49 2.85 4.03
C LEU A 52 -8.35 3.72 4.60
N MET A 53 -7.76 4.60 3.81
CA MET A 53 -6.72 5.55 4.24
C MET A 53 -7.30 6.81 4.90
N ARG A 54 -8.47 7.29 4.43
CA ARG A 54 -9.13 8.49 4.94
C ARG A 54 -9.62 8.32 6.37
N VAL A 55 -10.15 7.16 6.74
CA VAL A 55 -10.72 6.94 8.08
C VAL A 55 -9.65 7.00 9.19
N PRO A 56 -8.50 6.31 9.11
CA PRO A 56 -7.40 6.47 10.07
C PRO A 56 -6.84 7.90 10.10
N LEU A 57 -6.70 8.55 8.93
CA LEU A 57 -6.19 9.92 8.83
C LEU A 57 -7.10 10.94 9.54
N GLU A 58 -8.42 10.85 9.37
CA GLU A 58 -9.35 11.74 10.08
C GLU A 58 -9.42 11.44 11.59
N HIS A 59 -9.26 10.17 12.01
CA HIS A 59 -9.12 9.83 13.43
C HIS A 59 -7.84 10.45 14.02
N LEU A 60 -6.69 10.29 13.35
CA LEU A 60 -5.42 10.91 13.75
C LEU A 60 -5.57 12.44 13.88
N LYS A 61 -6.10 13.11 12.85
CA LYS A 61 -6.36 14.56 12.86
C LYS A 61 -7.36 14.97 13.96
N LYS A 62 -8.35 14.15 14.30
CA LYS A 62 -9.30 14.41 15.39
C LYS A 62 -8.59 14.34 16.75
N THR A 63 -7.74 13.33 16.98
CA THR A 63 -6.97 13.16 18.21
C THR A 63 -5.95 14.29 18.38
N MET A 64 -5.14 14.60 17.37
CA MET A 64 -4.16 15.70 17.42
C MET A 64 -4.82 17.04 17.77
N ARG A 65 -5.95 17.39 17.14
CA ARG A 65 -6.72 18.61 17.46
C ARG A 65 -7.29 18.60 18.88
N ALA A 66 -7.64 17.44 19.44
CA ALA A 66 -8.15 17.33 20.81
C ALA A 66 -7.04 17.46 21.86
N ASN A 67 -5.87 16.88 21.57
CA ASN A 67 -4.66 16.97 22.38
C ASN A 67 -4.13 18.41 22.40
N HIS A 68 -3.96 19.03 21.23
CA HIS A 68 -3.53 20.42 21.10
C HIS A 68 -4.42 21.40 21.90
N ARG A 69 -5.76 21.32 21.73
CA ARG A 69 -6.70 22.15 22.52
C ARG A 69 -6.72 21.84 24.01
N SER A 70 -6.26 20.66 24.44
CA SER A 70 -6.10 20.35 25.87
C SER A 70 -4.81 21.00 26.42
N ILE A 71 -3.73 20.97 25.64
CA ILE A 71 -2.46 21.63 25.96
C ILE A 71 -2.65 23.14 26.03
N GLU A 72 -3.24 23.79 25.01
CA GLU A 72 -3.46 25.25 24.99
C GLU A 72 -4.25 25.75 26.22
N LYS A 73 -5.27 25.01 26.64
CA LYS A 73 -6.07 25.34 27.83
C LYS A 73 -5.25 25.30 29.12
N GLU A 74 -4.49 24.24 29.34
CA GLU A 74 -3.67 24.13 30.55
C GLU A 74 -2.48 25.09 30.52
N VAL A 75 -1.86 25.33 29.35
CA VAL A 75 -0.82 26.37 29.19
C VAL A 75 -1.37 27.75 29.56
N SER A 76 -2.58 28.10 29.12
CA SER A 76 -3.24 29.36 29.48
C SER A 76 -3.43 29.50 30.99
N VAL A 77 -3.90 28.44 31.67
CA VAL A 77 -4.11 28.44 33.14
C VAL A 77 -2.78 28.47 33.91
N VAL A 78 -1.77 27.72 33.48
CA VAL A 78 -0.43 27.78 34.09
C VAL A 78 0.13 29.21 33.99
N LEU A 79 0.02 29.84 32.82
CA LEU A 79 0.47 31.22 32.62
C LEU A 79 -0.30 32.24 33.47
N SER A 80 -1.62 32.10 33.63
CA SER A 80 -2.40 33.00 34.49
C SER A 80 -2.04 32.83 35.97
N THR A 81 -2.03 31.60 36.48
CA THR A 81 -1.73 31.34 37.90
C THR A 81 -0.28 31.66 38.26
N VAL A 82 0.70 31.43 37.38
CA VAL A 82 2.09 31.87 37.59
C VAL A 82 2.20 33.40 37.61
N LYS A 83 1.44 34.10 36.76
CA LYS A 83 1.39 35.58 36.72
C LYS A 83 0.68 36.19 37.94
N GLU A 84 -0.30 35.50 38.51
CA GLU A 84 -0.93 35.84 39.80
C GLU A 84 0.08 35.64 40.94
N LEU A 85 0.70 34.45 41.04
CA LEU A 85 1.74 34.13 42.02
C LEU A 85 2.93 35.12 42.00
N SER A 86 3.34 35.61 40.83
CA SER A 86 4.41 36.60 40.73
C SER A 86 4.00 38.00 41.21
N LYS A 87 2.70 38.33 41.18
CA LYS A 87 2.15 39.63 41.59
C LYS A 87 1.75 39.68 43.06
N GLU A 88 1.19 38.59 43.59
CA GLU A 88 0.69 38.50 44.97
C GLU A 88 1.78 38.12 46.00
N SER A 89 3.05 38.20 45.61
CA SER A 89 4.20 37.81 46.44
C SER A 89 4.46 38.68 47.67
N VAL A 90 3.71 39.79 47.83
CA VAL A 90 3.82 40.72 48.97
C VAL A 90 2.74 40.48 50.03
N ASP A 91 1.55 40.00 49.66
CA ASP A 91 0.39 39.87 50.56
C ASP A 91 -0.11 38.42 50.77
N SER A 92 0.31 37.45 49.94
CA SER A 92 -0.18 36.06 50.04
C SER A 92 0.59 35.22 51.07
N SER A 93 -0.15 34.41 51.84
CA SER A 93 0.47 33.47 52.79
C SER A 93 1.29 32.41 52.05
N THR A 94 2.43 32.00 52.62
CA THR A 94 3.25 30.90 52.11
C THR A 94 2.42 29.62 51.92
N SER A 95 1.41 29.39 52.78
CA SER A 95 0.46 28.28 52.66
C SER A 95 -0.34 28.35 51.34
N ASP A 96 -0.83 29.53 50.97
CA ASP A 96 -1.70 29.72 49.80
C ASP A 96 -0.91 29.58 48.51
N ALA A 97 0.34 30.08 48.49
CA ALA A 97 1.27 29.86 47.40
C ALA A 97 1.56 28.36 47.19
N VAL A 98 1.80 27.61 48.27
CA VAL A 98 1.98 26.15 48.23
C VAL A 98 0.72 25.43 47.74
N GLN A 99 -0.48 25.84 48.16
CA GLN A 99 -1.75 25.29 47.66
C GLN A 99 -1.96 25.55 46.16
N LYS A 100 -1.69 26.77 45.68
CA LYS A 100 -1.72 27.14 44.25
C LYS A 100 -0.75 26.26 43.44
N LEU A 101 0.48 26.06 43.91
CA LEU A 101 1.47 25.18 43.26
C LEU A 101 1.06 23.71 43.25
N ASN A 102 0.58 23.15 44.36
CA ASN A 102 0.07 21.77 44.42
C ASN A 102 -1.12 21.54 43.49
N SER A 103 -1.97 22.55 43.31
CA SER A 103 -3.06 22.55 42.35
C SER A 103 -2.55 22.48 40.91
N LEU A 104 -1.54 23.28 40.55
CA LEU A 104 -0.88 23.23 39.23
C LEU A 104 -0.21 21.88 38.97
N VAL A 105 0.51 21.31 39.95
CA VAL A 105 1.12 19.97 39.85
C VAL A 105 0.06 18.91 39.54
N SER A 106 -1.05 18.91 40.28
CA SER A 106 -2.15 17.96 40.09
C SER A 106 -2.77 18.06 38.69
N ARG A 107 -2.94 19.29 38.17
CA ARG A 107 -3.44 19.54 36.81
C ARG A 107 -2.46 19.05 35.74
N LEU A 108 -1.18 19.36 35.87
CA LEU A 108 -0.14 18.96 34.92
C LEU A 108 0.06 17.44 34.88
N GLN A 109 -0.04 16.75 36.02
CA GLN A 109 -0.08 15.28 36.07
C GLN A 109 -1.31 14.71 35.37
N GLY A 110 -2.48 15.34 35.53
CA GLY A 110 -3.70 15.00 34.79
C GLY A 110 -3.56 15.17 33.28
N LEU A 111 -2.98 16.30 32.84
CA LEU A 111 -2.70 16.58 31.43
C LEU A 111 -1.71 15.57 30.84
N LYS A 112 -0.62 15.26 31.57
CA LYS A 112 0.39 14.28 31.14
C LYS A 112 -0.25 12.94 30.79
N ARG A 113 -1.01 12.35 31.73
CA ARG A 113 -1.71 11.07 31.53
C ARG A 113 -2.63 11.11 30.31
N LYS A 114 -3.42 12.19 30.17
CA LYS A 114 -4.32 12.38 29.02
C LYS A 114 -3.56 12.47 27.68
N LEU A 115 -2.38 13.10 27.67
CA LEU A 115 -1.53 13.19 26.49
C LEU A 115 -0.85 11.85 26.16
N GLU A 116 -0.48 11.05 27.16
CA GLU A 116 0.05 9.70 26.98
C GLU A 116 -1.00 8.75 26.35
N GLU A 117 -2.24 8.79 26.83
CA GLU A 117 -3.39 8.09 26.21
C GLU A 117 -3.65 8.55 24.77
N GLY A 118 -3.55 9.85 24.53
CA GLY A 118 -3.64 10.46 23.20
C GLY A 118 -2.54 9.98 22.26
N ASN A 119 -1.28 10.01 22.70
CA ASN A 119 -0.11 9.60 21.94
C ASN A 119 -0.14 8.12 21.55
N LEU A 120 -0.56 7.23 22.47
CA LEU A 120 -0.78 5.82 22.14
C LEU A 120 -1.82 5.66 21.02
N THR A 121 -2.93 6.41 21.10
CA THR A 121 -3.98 6.41 20.07
C THR A 121 -3.45 6.91 18.73
N GLU A 122 -2.68 8.00 18.71
CA GLU A 122 -2.07 8.55 17.49
C GLU A 122 -1.10 7.57 16.84
N SER A 123 -0.20 6.96 17.62
CA SER A 123 0.76 5.95 17.16
C SER A 123 0.06 4.76 16.48
N LEU A 124 -1.02 4.24 17.08
CA LEU A 124 -1.81 3.15 16.49
C LEU A 124 -2.47 3.54 15.15
N GLN A 125 -2.96 4.78 14.99
CA GLN A 125 -3.51 5.24 13.71
C GLN A 125 -2.41 5.42 12.65
N VAL A 126 -1.24 5.95 13.03
CA VAL A 126 -0.08 6.10 12.14
C VAL A 126 0.42 4.74 11.65
N GLN A 127 0.55 3.75 12.54
CA GLN A 127 0.95 2.39 12.18
C GLN A 127 -0.05 1.73 11.22
N ARG A 128 -1.35 1.86 11.48
CA ARG A 128 -2.42 1.37 10.59
C ARG A 128 -2.37 2.02 9.21
N PHE A 129 -2.22 3.34 9.15
CA PHE A 129 -2.08 4.11 7.92
C PHE A 129 -0.85 3.66 7.11
N LYS A 130 0.31 3.52 7.76
CA LYS A 130 1.54 3.05 7.11
C LYS A 130 1.39 1.64 6.52
N ARG A 131 0.76 0.70 7.25
CA ARG A 131 0.49 -0.66 6.74
C ARG A 131 -0.36 -0.64 5.47
N ILE A 132 -1.45 0.14 5.45
CA ILE A 132 -2.34 0.27 4.28
C ILE A 132 -1.59 0.94 3.11
N LEU A 133 -0.72 1.92 3.40
CA LEU A 133 0.10 2.58 2.38
C LEU A 133 1.13 1.63 1.73
N VAL A 134 1.78 0.76 2.53
CA VAL A 134 2.70 -0.26 2.00
C VAL A 134 1.95 -1.23 1.08
N ASP A 135 0.81 -1.77 1.52
CA ASP A 135 -0.03 -2.68 0.72
C ASP A 135 -0.50 -2.03 -0.61
N TYR A 136 -0.92 -0.76 -0.56
CA TYR A 136 -1.25 0.03 -1.74
C TYR A 136 -0.06 0.17 -2.72
N LEU A 137 1.14 0.50 -2.21
CA LEU A 137 2.35 0.61 -3.03
C LEU A 137 2.74 -0.73 -3.67
N LEU A 138 2.58 -1.85 -2.96
CA LEU A 138 2.80 -3.19 -3.49
C LEU A 138 1.82 -3.53 -4.62
N ARG A 139 0.53 -3.20 -4.46
CA ARG A 139 -0.49 -3.36 -5.52
C ARG A 139 -0.22 -2.49 -6.76
N LEU A 140 0.39 -1.32 -6.59
CA LEU A 140 0.85 -0.47 -7.69
C LEU A 140 2.19 -0.91 -8.32
N SER A 141 2.79 -2.02 -7.87
CA SER A 141 4.13 -2.48 -8.29
C SER A 141 5.28 -1.52 -7.89
N CYS A 142 5.05 -0.62 -6.93
CA CYS A 142 6.07 0.28 -6.37
C CYS A 142 6.86 -0.39 -5.22
N TYR A 143 7.43 -1.57 -5.52
CA TYR A 143 8.02 -2.47 -4.52
C TYR A 143 9.11 -1.81 -3.67
N ASP A 144 10.09 -1.14 -4.28
CA ASP A 144 11.23 -0.58 -3.55
C ASP A 144 10.80 0.50 -2.55
N THR A 145 9.83 1.34 -2.93
CA THR A 145 9.20 2.33 -2.06
C THR A 145 8.43 1.67 -0.92
N ALA A 146 7.70 0.58 -1.20
CA ALA A 146 6.93 -0.16 -0.20
C ALA A 146 7.85 -0.81 0.86
N THR A 147 8.89 -1.52 0.41
CA THR A 147 9.92 -2.11 1.27
C THR A 147 10.61 -1.04 2.11
N LYS A 148 11.01 0.08 1.49
CA LYS A 148 11.70 1.15 2.24
C LYS A 148 10.83 1.82 3.29
N LEU A 149 9.53 2.00 3.00
CA LEU A 149 8.57 2.51 3.97
C LEU A 149 8.37 1.53 5.14
N ALA A 150 8.35 0.23 4.88
CA ALA A 150 8.20 -0.79 5.91
C ALA A 150 9.42 -0.88 6.84
N GLU A 151 10.64 -0.88 6.27
CA GLU A 151 11.92 -0.80 7.00
C GLU A 151 11.99 0.42 7.92
N THR A 152 11.85 1.63 7.33
CA THR A 152 11.99 2.91 8.05
C THR A 152 10.90 3.14 9.10
N SER A 153 9.84 2.34 9.06
CA SER A 153 8.75 2.35 10.03
C SER A 153 8.78 1.19 11.02
N ASN A 154 9.70 0.23 10.84
CA ASN A 154 9.78 -1.03 11.60
C ASN A 154 8.45 -1.80 11.63
N ILE A 155 7.83 -1.99 10.44
CA ILE A 155 6.54 -2.69 10.29
C ILE A 155 6.60 -3.88 9.32
N GLN A 156 7.79 -4.40 8.99
CA GLN A 156 7.94 -5.52 8.02
C GLN A 156 7.09 -6.74 8.40
N GLU A 157 7.09 -7.15 9.67
CA GLU A 157 6.27 -8.23 10.24
C GLU A 157 4.74 -8.01 10.16
N LEU A 158 4.28 -6.86 9.67
CA LEU A 158 2.87 -6.47 9.58
C LEU A 158 2.38 -6.35 8.12
N VAL A 159 3.22 -6.67 7.14
CA VAL A 159 2.96 -6.52 5.70
C VAL A 159 3.49 -7.71 4.91
N ASP A 160 2.69 -8.23 3.99
CA ASP A 160 3.03 -9.45 3.21
C ASP A 160 3.96 -9.16 2.00
N ILE A 161 5.06 -8.40 2.19
CA ILE A 161 5.94 -7.94 1.11
C ILE A 161 6.41 -9.10 0.21
N ASP A 162 6.86 -10.20 0.82
CA ASP A 162 7.43 -11.34 0.11
C ASP A 162 6.41 -12.00 -0.84
N VAL A 163 5.13 -12.08 -0.43
CA VAL A 163 4.04 -12.61 -1.26
C VAL A 163 3.86 -11.80 -2.54
N PHE A 164 4.07 -10.47 -2.45
CA PHE A 164 4.02 -9.59 -3.62
C PHE A 164 5.29 -9.67 -4.48
N LEU A 165 6.46 -9.95 -3.88
CA LEU A 165 7.72 -10.17 -4.61
C LEU A 165 7.73 -11.52 -5.34
N ASP A 166 7.19 -12.58 -4.74
CA ASP A 166 6.97 -13.88 -5.40
C ASP A 166 6.06 -13.72 -6.62
N ALA A 167 4.93 -13.03 -6.44
CA ALA A 167 4.02 -12.72 -7.54
C ALA A 167 4.70 -11.89 -8.64
N LYS A 168 5.52 -10.90 -8.27
CA LYS A 168 6.35 -10.11 -9.21
C LYS A 168 7.29 -11.01 -10.02
N ASN A 169 8.04 -11.89 -9.35
CA ASN A 169 8.99 -12.81 -9.97
C ASN A 169 8.30 -13.73 -11.01
N VAL A 170 7.13 -14.28 -10.66
CA VAL A 170 6.30 -15.06 -11.61
C VAL A 170 5.85 -14.21 -12.80
N ILE A 171 5.37 -12.99 -12.56
CA ILE A 171 4.89 -12.08 -13.61
C ILE A 171 6.04 -11.67 -14.56
N ASP A 172 7.20 -11.30 -14.02
CA ASP A 172 8.34 -10.85 -14.81
C ASP A 172 9.01 -12.01 -15.57
N GLY A 173 9.06 -13.20 -14.99
CA GLY A 173 9.42 -14.43 -15.71
C GLY A 173 8.52 -14.67 -16.93
N LEU A 174 7.20 -14.62 -16.75
CA LEU A 174 6.23 -14.81 -17.84
C LEU A 174 6.33 -13.73 -18.93
N LYS A 175 6.54 -12.45 -18.58
CA LYS A 175 6.82 -11.38 -19.57
C LYS A 175 8.05 -11.70 -20.41
N ASN A 176 9.09 -12.24 -19.77
CA ASN A 176 10.36 -12.63 -20.40
C ASN A 176 10.29 -14.01 -21.08
N LYS A 177 9.09 -14.58 -21.26
CA LYS A 177 8.83 -15.92 -21.84
C LYS A 177 9.47 -17.08 -21.06
N GLN A 178 9.83 -16.86 -19.79
CA GLN A 178 10.38 -17.86 -18.89
C GLN A 178 9.29 -18.44 -17.99
N VAL A 179 8.95 -19.71 -18.20
CA VAL A 179 7.91 -20.40 -17.41
C VAL A 179 8.41 -20.97 -16.08
N GLY A 180 9.74 -21.01 -15.85
CA GLY A 180 10.38 -21.58 -14.66
C GLY A 180 9.78 -21.07 -13.33
N PRO A 181 9.78 -19.75 -13.06
CA PRO A 181 9.21 -19.19 -11.83
C PRO A 181 7.72 -19.56 -11.64
N ALA A 182 6.94 -19.57 -12.72
CA ALA A 182 5.53 -19.94 -12.67
C ALA A 182 5.32 -21.44 -12.34
N LEU A 183 6.19 -22.33 -12.83
CA LEU A 183 6.15 -23.76 -12.53
C LEU A 183 6.53 -24.02 -11.06
N THR A 184 7.58 -23.38 -10.54
CA THR A 184 7.98 -23.47 -9.13
C THR A 184 6.83 -23.06 -8.21
N TRP A 185 6.24 -21.88 -8.45
CA TRP A 185 5.10 -21.38 -7.68
C TRP A 185 3.89 -22.33 -7.73
N CYS A 186 3.63 -22.96 -8.89
CA CYS A 186 2.56 -23.95 -9.04
C CYS A 186 2.79 -25.24 -8.26
N LEU A 187 4.04 -25.66 -8.06
CA LEU A 187 4.40 -26.83 -7.25
C LEU A 187 4.17 -26.53 -5.77
N GLU A 188 4.63 -25.38 -5.28
CA GLU A 188 4.45 -24.91 -3.91
C GLU A 188 2.97 -24.73 -3.56
N ASN A 189 2.18 -24.15 -4.47
CA ASN A 189 0.76 -23.86 -4.25
C ASN A 189 -0.18 -24.99 -4.71
N ARG A 190 0.33 -26.19 -5.05
CA ARG A 190 -0.42 -27.29 -5.70
C ARG A 190 -1.70 -27.68 -4.98
N SER A 191 -1.72 -27.70 -3.65
CA SER A 191 -2.90 -28.05 -2.84
C SER A 191 -4.00 -26.98 -2.90
N ARG A 192 -3.62 -25.70 -2.89
CA ARG A 192 -4.50 -24.54 -3.02
C ARG A 192 -5.08 -24.48 -4.44
N LEU A 193 -4.23 -24.62 -5.46
CA LEU A 193 -4.61 -24.62 -6.87
C LEU A 193 -5.62 -25.72 -7.22
N LYS A 194 -5.47 -26.94 -6.67
CA LYS A 194 -6.47 -28.01 -6.83
C LYS A 194 -7.85 -27.61 -6.30
N LYS A 195 -7.92 -26.99 -5.11
CA LYS A 195 -9.18 -26.49 -4.52
C LYS A 195 -9.79 -25.36 -5.35
N THR A 196 -8.98 -24.39 -5.78
CA THR A 196 -9.46 -23.26 -6.60
C THR A 196 -9.94 -23.71 -7.97
N LYS A 197 -9.23 -24.64 -8.65
CA LYS A 197 -9.69 -25.24 -9.92
C LYS A 197 -11.04 -25.94 -9.75
N ALA A 198 -11.21 -26.73 -8.68
CA ALA A 198 -12.47 -27.40 -8.38
C ALA A 198 -13.63 -26.43 -8.10
N ASN A 199 -13.36 -25.21 -7.62
CA ASN A 199 -14.36 -24.16 -7.44
C ASN A 199 -14.62 -23.37 -8.72
N LEU A 200 -13.59 -23.11 -9.53
CA LEU A 200 -13.72 -22.42 -10.82
C LEU A 200 -14.58 -23.26 -11.78
N CYS A 201 -14.28 -24.55 -11.94
CA CYS A 201 -15.07 -25.49 -12.74
C CYS A 201 -16.53 -25.66 -12.27
N LYS A 202 -16.85 -25.31 -11.01
CA LYS A 202 -18.24 -25.26 -10.49
C LYS A 202 -18.92 -23.93 -10.74
N SER A 203 -18.16 -22.83 -10.78
CA SER A 203 -18.70 -21.47 -10.98
C SER A 203 -18.86 -21.11 -12.46
N THR A 204 -18.04 -21.67 -13.35
CA THR A 204 -18.20 -21.59 -14.80
C THR A 204 -18.65 -22.95 -15.31
N GLY A 205 -19.97 -23.14 -15.41
CA GLY A 205 -20.54 -24.37 -15.96
C GLY A 205 -20.02 -24.63 -17.38
N ALA A 206 -19.36 -25.77 -17.56
CA ALA A 206 -18.99 -26.37 -18.85
C ALA A 206 -18.14 -25.53 -19.83
N ILE A 207 -16.85 -25.29 -19.51
CA ILE A 207 -15.78 -25.29 -20.53
C ILE A 207 -14.51 -25.94 -19.94
N CYS A 208 -14.45 -27.28 -19.90
CA CYS A 208 -13.27 -28.05 -19.47
C CYS A 208 -13.15 -29.41 -20.20
N GLU A 209 -13.52 -29.46 -21.48
CA GLU A 209 -13.20 -30.58 -22.39
C GLU A 209 -12.50 -30.05 -23.66
N VAL A 210 -11.25 -29.65 -23.52
CA VAL A 210 -10.21 -29.83 -24.55
C VAL A 210 -8.88 -30.05 -23.82
N ALA A 211 -8.51 -31.31 -23.65
CA ALA A 211 -7.18 -31.80 -23.31
C ALA A 211 -7.05 -33.23 -23.86
#